data_AF-A0A9P6L0F7-F1
#
_entry.id   AF-A0A9P6L0F7-F1
#
_cell.length_a   1.000
_cell.length_b   1.000
_cell.length_c   1.000
_cell.angle_alpha   90.00
_cell.angle_beta   90.00
_cell.angle_gamma   90.00
#
_symmetry.space_group_name_H-M   'P 1'
#
loop_
_entity.id
_entity.type
_entity.pdbx_description
1 polymer ?
#
loop_
_entity_poly.entity_id
_entity_poly.type
_entity_poly.pdbx_seq_one_letter_code
_entity_poly.pdbx_strand_id
1 'polypeptide(L)'
;MEKFSKFNDPSSGVNPFIQPKSKSLSCINYIKFAVFYPFYLLSFIFPFILSLIFTIKIDSKFNKNFRVGICNSSSYLDKRLLRLFFGVENFYYVRDCKYYELNGRECKKIAKPCFLFPEGTSTNNRAVLKHEVPTKVDVVCFIKYSEVFVYGSFFKYLVSILSNGLKIEIKTSESQDLSSLGGVPTVKFNYKDKEQFIKELN
;
A
#
# COMPACT_ATOMS: atom_id res chain seq x y z
N MET A 1 -1.35 2.90 -25.79
CA MET A 1 -0.83 1.52 -25.64
C MET A 1 0.69 1.33 -25.82
N GLU A 2 1.39 1.82 -26.86
CA GLU A 2 2.83 1.47 -27.06
C GLU A 2 3.78 1.89 -25.91
N LYS A 3 3.52 3.02 -25.24
CA LYS A 3 4.29 3.48 -24.06
C LYS A 3 4.20 2.52 -22.87
N PHE A 4 3.11 1.75 -22.77
CA PHE A 4 2.78 0.89 -21.62
C PHE A 4 2.80 -0.62 -21.93
N SER A 5 2.61 -1.00 -23.20
CA SER A 5 2.58 -2.41 -23.66
C SER A 5 3.98 -3.00 -23.86
N LYS A 6 4.98 -2.15 -24.15
CA LYS A 6 6.39 -2.56 -24.30
C LYS A 6 7.22 -2.38 -23.02
N PHE A 7 6.65 -1.76 -21.98
CA PHE A 7 7.41 -1.45 -20.76
C PHE A 7 7.38 -2.61 -19.76
N ASN A 8 8.23 -3.59 -20.05
CA ASN A 8 8.83 -4.43 -19.04
C ASN A 8 9.76 -3.53 -18.21
N ASP A 9 9.46 -3.35 -16.91
CA ASP A 9 10.37 -2.68 -15.98
C ASP A 9 11.78 -3.27 -16.16
N PRO A 10 12.83 -2.47 -16.45
CA PRO A 10 14.18 -2.97 -16.72
C PRO A 10 14.77 -3.80 -15.57
N SER A 11 14.19 -3.73 -14.37
CA SER A 11 14.60 -4.56 -13.23
C SER A 11 13.76 -5.84 -13.04
N SER A 12 12.46 -5.84 -13.39
CA SER A 12 11.52 -6.91 -13.00
C SER A 12 10.69 -7.49 -14.15
N GLY A 13 10.70 -6.85 -15.33
CA GLY A 13 9.92 -7.25 -16.48
C GLY A 13 8.40 -7.13 -16.31
N VAL A 14 7.91 -6.46 -15.26
CA VAL A 14 6.48 -6.36 -14.97
C VAL A 14 6.07 -4.91 -14.79
N ASN A 15 4.99 -4.51 -15.46
CA ASN A 15 4.45 -3.17 -15.35
C ASN A 15 4.04 -2.88 -13.88
N PRO A 16 4.51 -1.77 -13.27
CA PRO A 16 4.26 -1.44 -11.86
C PRO A 16 2.77 -1.20 -11.54
N PHE A 17 1.97 -0.96 -12.57
CA PHE A 17 0.52 -0.79 -12.49
C PHE A 17 -0.25 -2.10 -12.65
N ILE A 18 0.37 -3.13 -13.21
CA ILE A 18 -0.23 -4.45 -13.36
C ILE A 18 0.07 -5.23 -12.09
N GLN A 19 -0.98 -5.51 -11.33
CA GLN A 19 -0.87 -6.45 -10.23
C GLN A 19 -0.72 -7.88 -10.77
N PRO A 20 0.03 -8.75 -10.09
CA PRO A 20 0.16 -10.14 -10.51
C PRO A 20 -1.24 -10.79 -10.60
N LYS A 21 -1.42 -11.68 -11.58
CA LYS A 21 -2.65 -12.48 -11.66
C LYS A 21 -2.82 -13.28 -10.37
N SER A 22 -4.05 -13.34 -9.87
CA SER A 22 -4.36 -14.19 -8.71
C SER A 22 -4.01 -15.63 -9.05
N LYS A 23 -3.33 -16.32 -8.12
CA LYS A 23 -3.23 -17.78 -8.17
C LYS A 23 -4.64 -18.36 -8.06
N SER A 24 -4.87 -19.50 -8.70
CA SER A 24 -6.14 -20.23 -8.56
C SER A 24 -6.35 -20.59 -7.08
N LEU A 25 -7.49 -20.19 -6.52
CA LEU A 25 -7.86 -20.49 -5.15
C LEU A 25 -8.33 -21.94 -5.07
N SER A 26 -7.73 -22.72 -4.17
CA SER A 26 -8.15 -24.11 -3.91
C SER A 26 -9.31 -24.15 -2.91
N CYS A 27 -10.03 -25.28 -2.82
CA CYS A 27 -11.07 -25.47 -1.78
C CYS A 27 -10.54 -25.24 -0.36
N ILE A 28 -9.27 -25.59 -0.10
CA ILE A 28 -8.62 -25.37 1.20
C ILE A 28 -8.54 -23.87 1.52
N ASN A 29 -8.33 -23.01 0.51
CA ASN A 29 -8.31 -21.56 0.72
C ASN A 29 -9.66 -21.04 1.24
N TYR A 30 -10.77 -21.57 0.72
CA TYR A 30 -12.11 -21.19 1.17
C TYR A 30 -12.40 -21.67 2.60
N ILE A 31 -11.96 -22.86 2.97
CA ILE A 31 -12.09 -23.38 4.34
C ILE A 31 -11.31 -22.48 5.31
N LYS A 32 -10.04 -22.17 4.99
CA LYS A 32 -9.23 -21.24 5.80
C LYS A 32 -9.88 -19.87 5.90
N PHE A 33 -10.40 -19.34 4.80
CA PHE A 33 -11.15 -18.09 4.80
C PHE A 33 -12.36 -18.16 5.75
N ALA A 34 -13.16 -19.22 5.70
CA ALA A 34 -14.33 -19.37 6.59
C ALA A 34 -13.94 -19.35 8.07
N VAL A 35 -12.78 -19.92 8.42
CA VAL A 35 -12.25 -19.91 9.79
C VAL A 35 -11.72 -18.54 10.19
N PHE A 36 -10.93 -17.87 9.33
CA PHE A 36 -10.31 -16.58 9.66
C PHE A 36 -11.21 -15.36 9.46
N TYR A 37 -12.27 -15.48 8.67
CA TYR A 37 -13.17 -14.37 8.36
C TYR A 37 -13.89 -13.81 9.60
N PRO A 38 -14.43 -14.62 10.53
CA PRO A 38 -14.96 -14.13 11.79
C PRO A 38 -13.93 -13.34 12.62
N PHE A 39 -12.68 -13.82 12.72
CA PHE A 39 -11.61 -13.10 13.41
C PHE A 39 -11.28 -11.79 12.69
N TYR A 40 -11.30 -11.78 11.36
CA TYR A 40 -11.12 -10.57 10.57
C TYR A 40 -12.24 -9.56 10.84
N LEU A 41 -13.49 -9.98 10.97
CA LEU A 41 -14.58 -9.08 11.39
C LEU A 41 -14.40 -8.57 12.83
N LEU A 42 -14.06 -9.45 13.77
CA LEU A 42 -13.81 -9.06 15.16
C LEU A 42 -12.65 -8.08 15.29
N SER A 43 -11.65 -8.16 14.41
CA SER A 43 -10.51 -7.27 14.44
C SER A 43 -10.88 -5.79 14.27
N PHE A 44 -12.06 -5.47 13.69
CA PHE A 44 -12.53 -4.09 13.54
C PHE A 44 -12.86 -3.45 14.88
N ILE A 45 -13.28 -4.25 15.85
CA ILE A 45 -13.53 -3.82 17.23
C ILE A 45 -12.26 -3.98 18.07
N PHE A 46 -11.51 -5.06 17.82
CA PHE A 46 -10.32 -5.44 18.59
C PHE A 46 -9.09 -5.52 17.69
N PRO A 47 -8.36 -4.41 17.48
CA PRO A 47 -7.26 -4.36 16.52
C PRO A 47 -6.12 -5.36 16.77
N PHE A 48 -5.92 -5.80 18.03
CA PHE A 48 -4.93 -6.80 18.37
C PHE A 48 -5.19 -8.16 17.69
N ILE A 49 -6.43 -8.49 17.33
CA ILE A 49 -6.77 -9.74 16.63
C ILE A 49 -6.08 -9.79 15.25
N LEU A 50 -5.73 -8.65 14.68
CA LEU A 50 -5.06 -8.59 13.38
C LEU A 50 -3.71 -9.33 13.39
N SER A 51 -2.99 -9.36 14.52
CA SER A 51 -1.74 -10.11 14.67
C SER A 51 -1.93 -11.62 14.81
N LEU A 52 -3.16 -12.09 15.11
CA LEU A 52 -3.51 -13.51 15.10
C LEU A 52 -3.78 -14.02 13.68
N ILE A 53 -4.21 -13.12 12.78
CA ILE A 53 -4.54 -13.45 11.39
C ILE A 53 -3.30 -13.31 10.51
N PHE A 54 -2.47 -12.29 10.76
CA PHE A 54 -1.32 -11.95 9.93
C PHE A 54 -0.03 -11.99 10.71
N THR A 55 1.04 -12.49 10.06
CA THR A 55 2.39 -12.38 10.62
C THR A 55 2.93 -11.00 10.31
N ILE A 56 3.02 -10.16 11.33
CA ILE A 56 3.46 -8.76 11.18
C ILE A 56 4.87 -8.65 11.74
N LYS A 57 5.82 -8.23 10.88
CA LYS A 57 7.18 -7.90 11.26
C LYS A 57 7.36 -6.39 11.13
N ILE A 58 7.81 -5.76 12.20
CA ILE A 58 8.06 -4.31 12.24
C ILE A 58 9.54 -4.12 12.51
N ASP A 59 10.23 -3.50 11.57
CA ASP A 59 11.61 -3.06 11.76
C ASP A 59 11.56 -1.62 12.31
N SER A 60 11.54 -1.52 13.65
CA SER A 60 11.22 -0.29 14.37
C SER A 60 12.48 0.42 14.86
N LYS A 61 12.94 1.39 14.08
CA LYS A 61 13.75 2.52 14.55
C LYS A 61 13.04 3.82 14.21
N PHE A 62 11.87 4.07 14.81
CA PHE A 62 11.11 5.27 14.51
C PHE A 62 10.75 6.07 15.75
N ASN A 63 10.83 7.39 15.60
CA ASN A 63 10.38 8.34 16.60
C ASN A 63 8.85 8.50 16.55
N LYS A 64 8.18 8.20 17.66
CA LYS A 64 6.72 8.34 17.78
C LYS A 64 6.23 9.79 17.67
N ASN A 65 7.12 10.77 17.79
CA ASN A 65 6.78 12.21 17.76
C ASN A 65 6.84 12.84 16.37
N PHE A 66 6.74 12.05 15.30
CA PHE A 66 6.75 12.58 13.93
C PHE A 66 5.50 13.41 13.62
N ARG A 67 5.62 14.39 12.72
CA ARG A 67 4.49 15.22 12.28
C ARG A 67 3.98 14.82 10.90
N VAL A 68 4.89 14.47 9.99
CA VAL A 68 4.56 14.07 8.61
C VAL A 68 5.32 12.81 8.25
N GLY A 69 4.57 11.73 8.03
CA GLY A 69 5.09 10.48 7.48
C GLY A 69 4.73 10.32 6.00
N ILE A 70 5.56 9.64 5.22
CA ILE A 70 5.18 9.15 3.88
C ILE A 70 5.09 7.63 3.89
N CYS A 71 4.18 7.05 3.11
CA CYS A 71 4.02 5.62 2.97
C CYS A 71 3.67 5.26 1.53
N ASN A 72 4.21 4.14 1.02
CA ASN A 72 3.69 3.53 -0.20
C ASN A 72 2.21 3.16 -0.03
N SER A 73 1.44 3.12 -1.11
CA SER A 73 0.08 2.58 -1.09
C SER A 73 0.05 1.29 -1.88
N SER A 74 -0.32 0.19 -1.24
CA SER A 74 -0.33 -1.15 -1.82
C SER A 74 -1.65 -1.85 -1.61
N SER A 75 -2.26 -1.67 -0.45
CA SER A 75 -3.45 -2.39 -0.03
C SER A 75 -4.44 -1.48 0.70
N TYR A 76 -5.71 -1.90 0.72
CA TYR A 76 -6.70 -1.26 1.59
C TYR A 76 -6.35 -1.38 3.09
N LEU A 77 -5.50 -2.35 3.46
CA LEU A 77 -5.06 -2.57 4.83
C LEU A 77 -4.05 -1.53 5.31
N ASP A 78 -3.33 -0.85 4.40
CA ASP A 78 -2.22 0.07 4.75
C ASP A 78 -2.64 1.07 5.84
N LYS A 79 -3.75 1.78 5.61
CA LYS A 79 -4.27 2.80 6.53
C LYS A 79 -4.60 2.24 7.90
N ARG A 80 -5.11 1.01 7.93
CA ARG A 80 -5.49 0.33 9.17
C ARG A 80 -4.26 -0.10 9.96
N LEU A 81 -3.24 -0.60 9.28
CA LEU A 81 -1.94 -0.92 9.90
C LEU A 81 -1.29 0.35 10.44
N LEU A 82 -1.30 1.44 9.67
CA LEU A 82 -0.75 2.72 10.10
C LEU A 82 -1.48 3.28 11.33
N ARG A 83 -2.82 3.20 11.37
CA ARG A 83 -3.60 3.52 12.57
C ARG A 83 -3.19 2.69 13.77
N LEU A 84 -3.10 1.38 13.59
CA LEU A 84 -2.80 0.43 14.68
C LEU A 84 -1.40 0.64 15.26
N PHE A 85 -0.38 0.76 14.41
CA PHE A 85 1.01 0.77 14.85
C PHE A 85 1.57 2.17 15.14
N PHE A 86 1.01 3.20 14.49
CA PHE A 86 1.50 4.58 14.63
C PHE A 86 0.49 5.51 15.31
N GLY A 87 -0.74 5.06 15.56
CA GLY A 87 -1.76 5.90 16.21
C GLY A 87 -2.23 7.09 15.37
N VAL A 88 -2.02 7.06 14.05
CA VAL A 88 -2.34 8.18 13.14
C VAL A 88 -3.70 7.98 12.48
N GLU A 89 -4.56 9.00 12.56
CA GLU A 89 -5.90 8.97 11.95
C GLU A 89 -5.97 9.69 10.60
N ASN A 90 -5.05 10.63 10.36
CA ASN A 90 -5.05 11.51 9.19
C ASN A 90 -4.25 10.90 8.04
N PHE A 91 -4.91 10.75 6.89
CA PHE A 91 -4.34 10.15 5.68
C PHE A 91 -4.68 10.98 4.45
N TYR A 92 -3.68 11.26 3.62
CA TYR A 92 -3.85 12.05 2.41
C TYR A 92 -3.12 11.40 1.23
N TYR A 93 -3.68 11.55 0.03
CA TYR A 93 -2.95 11.30 -1.20
C TYR A 93 -2.19 12.56 -1.61
N VAL A 94 -1.01 12.41 -2.21
CA VAL A 94 -0.31 13.52 -2.87
C VAL A 94 -0.39 13.30 -4.37
N ARG A 95 -0.85 14.31 -5.10
CA ARG A 95 -0.96 14.30 -6.56
C ARG A 95 -0.55 15.67 -7.06
N ASP A 96 0.37 15.75 -8.03
CA ASP A 96 0.88 17.02 -8.56
C ASP A 96 1.27 18.03 -7.47
N CYS A 97 2.02 17.59 -6.44
CA CYS A 97 2.42 18.44 -5.32
C CYS A 97 1.25 19.10 -4.57
N LYS A 98 0.06 18.51 -4.63
CA LYS A 98 -1.14 18.91 -3.89
C LYS A 98 -1.66 17.77 -3.03
N TYR A 99 -2.38 18.12 -1.97
CA TYR A 99 -2.97 17.15 -1.07
C TYR A 99 -4.41 16.86 -1.43
N TYR A 100 -4.79 15.60 -1.32
CA TYR A 100 -6.13 15.13 -1.54
C TYR A 100 -6.57 14.25 -0.37
N GLU A 101 -7.78 14.48 0.11
CA GLU A 101 -8.45 13.57 1.03
C GLU A 101 -8.72 12.21 0.37
N LEU A 102 -9.06 11.21 1.19
CA LEU A 102 -9.36 9.86 0.71
C LEU A 102 -10.58 9.79 -0.23
N ASN A 103 -11.48 10.77 -0.12
CA ASN A 103 -12.64 10.94 -1.00
C ASN A 103 -12.30 11.63 -2.34
N GLY A 104 -11.04 12.05 -2.54
CA GLY A 104 -10.57 12.74 -3.75
C GLY A 104 -10.72 14.27 -3.73
N ARG A 105 -11.17 14.89 -2.64
CA ARG A 105 -11.25 16.35 -2.52
C ARG A 105 -9.87 16.94 -2.26
N GLU A 106 -9.52 17.98 -3.02
CA GLU A 106 -8.27 18.73 -2.80
C GLU A 106 -8.32 19.48 -1.47
N CYS A 107 -7.27 19.37 -0.67
CA CYS A 107 -7.14 20.06 0.61
C CYS A 107 -5.91 20.98 0.62
N LYS A 108 -6.10 22.21 1.14
CA LYS A 108 -5.02 23.22 1.23
C LYS A 108 -4.11 23.01 2.44
N LYS A 109 -4.60 22.32 3.48
CA LYS A 109 -3.89 22.06 4.73
C LYS A 109 -4.11 20.62 5.16
N ILE A 110 -3.05 20.01 5.69
CA ILE A 110 -3.08 18.67 6.29
C ILE A 110 -3.13 18.78 7.81
N ALA A 111 -3.95 17.96 8.46
CA ALA A 111 -3.91 17.79 9.91
C ALA A 111 -2.73 16.89 10.29
N LYS A 112 -2.00 17.21 11.37
CA LYS A 112 -0.81 16.47 11.83
C LYS A 112 -1.09 15.86 13.22
N PRO A 113 -0.55 14.66 13.55
CA PRO A 113 0.30 13.81 12.72
C PRO A 113 -0.48 13.18 11.57
N CYS A 114 0.19 12.93 10.44
CA CYS A 114 -0.42 12.32 9.25
C CYS A 114 0.54 11.42 8.47
N PHE A 115 -0.05 10.54 7.67
CA PHE A 115 0.64 9.83 6.60
C PHE A 115 0.18 10.32 5.22
N LEU A 116 1.15 10.56 4.36
CA LEU A 116 0.96 10.90 2.97
C LEU A 116 1.24 9.67 2.10
N PHE A 117 0.38 9.41 1.13
CA PHE A 117 0.56 8.39 0.10
C PHE A 117 0.99 9.06 -1.20
N PRO A 118 2.30 9.17 -1.47
CA PRO A 118 2.81 10.07 -2.49
C PRO A 118 2.66 9.53 -3.91
N GLU A 119 2.42 8.23 -4.05
CA GLU A 119 2.07 7.60 -5.33
C GLU A 119 0.68 8.02 -5.81
N GLY A 120 -0.17 8.56 -4.92
CA GLY A 120 -1.53 8.99 -5.23
C GLY A 120 -2.48 7.85 -5.63
N THR A 121 -1.99 6.61 -5.59
CA THR A 121 -2.62 5.40 -6.12
C THR A 121 -1.97 4.13 -5.57
N SER A 122 -2.64 2.99 -5.63
CA SER A 122 -2.09 1.72 -5.11
C SER A 122 -1.18 1.00 -6.11
N THR A 123 0.04 0.65 -5.75
CA THR A 123 0.98 -0.12 -6.58
C THR A 123 1.08 -1.57 -6.16
N ASN A 124 1.81 -2.36 -6.95
CA ASN A 124 2.04 -3.78 -6.72
C ASN A 124 3.26 -4.06 -5.80
N ASN A 125 3.83 -3.04 -5.16
CA ASN A 125 5.03 -3.14 -4.32
C ASN A 125 6.30 -3.66 -5.00
N ARG A 126 6.33 -3.75 -6.33
CA ARG A 126 7.55 -4.12 -7.09
C ARG A 126 8.40 -2.93 -7.46
N ALA A 127 7.77 -1.78 -7.64
CA ALA A 127 8.43 -0.51 -7.88
C ALA A 127 7.61 0.63 -7.27
N VAL A 128 8.28 1.73 -6.94
CA VAL A 128 7.65 2.95 -6.45
C VAL A 128 7.55 3.94 -7.61
N LEU A 129 6.39 4.59 -7.75
CA LEU A 129 6.21 5.64 -8.75
C LEU A 129 7.07 6.85 -8.42
N LYS A 130 7.47 7.59 -9.45
CA LYS A 130 8.08 8.90 -9.24
C LYS A 130 7.05 9.78 -8.52
N HIS A 131 7.46 10.34 -7.40
CA HIS A 131 6.62 11.18 -6.57
C HIS A 131 7.40 12.37 -6.02
N GLU A 132 6.68 13.44 -5.75
CA GLU A 132 7.21 14.68 -5.18
C GLU A 132 6.27 15.10 -4.05
N VAL A 133 6.84 15.43 -2.89
CA VAL A 133 6.08 15.80 -1.70
C VAL A 133 6.37 17.26 -1.39
N PRO A 134 5.34 18.13 -1.32
CA PRO A 134 5.52 19.58 -1.16
C PRO A 134 5.82 19.99 0.29
N THR A 135 6.24 19.07 1.15
CA THR A 135 6.49 19.33 2.58
C THR A 135 7.59 18.42 3.11
N LYS A 136 8.32 18.92 4.11
CA LYS A 136 9.34 18.16 4.82
C LYS A 136 8.74 16.90 5.44
N VAL A 137 9.38 15.77 5.17
CA VAL A 137 9.04 14.45 5.69
C VAL A 137 9.90 14.16 6.91
N ASP A 138 9.27 13.71 7.98
CA ASP A 138 9.97 13.33 9.22
C ASP A 138 10.22 11.81 9.26
N VAL A 139 9.32 11.02 8.69
CA VAL A 139 9.39 9.56 8.69
C VAL A 139 8.98 9.00 7.33
N VAL A 140 9.72 8.01 6.86
CA VAL A 140 9.39 7.19 5.71
C VAL A 140 9.01 5.80 6.19
N CYS A 141 7.85 5.32 5.75
CA CYS A 141 7.31 4.01 6.07
C CYS A 141 7.12 3.23 4.77
N PHE A 142 7.56 1.97 4.74
CA PHE A 142 7.33 1.08 3.62
C PHE A 142 6.63 -0.19 4.11
N ILE A 143 5.42 -0.42 3.61
CA ILE A 143 4.62 -1.62 3.92
C ILE A 143 4.74 -2.60 2.76
N LYS A 144 5.41 -3.71 3.02
CA LYS A 144 5.55 -4.82 2.08
C LYS A 144 4.63 -5.97 2.48
N TYR A 145 3.95 -6.51 1.49
CA TYR A 145 3.09 -7.68 1.62
C TYR A 145 3.72 -8.85 0.89
N SER A 146 3.60 -10.06 1.43
CA SER A 146 4.04 -11.27 0.72
C SER A 146 3.28 -11.48 -0.59
N GLU A 147 1.99 -11.13 -0.63
CA GLU A 147 1.13 -11.24 -1.80
C GLU A 147 0.11 -10.09 -1.82
N VAL A 148 0.00 -9.37 -2.95
CA VAL A 148 -1.04 -8.34 -3.20
C VAL A 148 -1.69 -8.67 -4.53
N PHE A 149 -2.96 -9.09 -4.51
CA PHE A 149 -3.71 -9.51 -5.70
C PHE A 149 -5.03 -8.74 -5.83
N VAL A 150 -5.08 -7.66 -6.58
CA VAL A 150 -6.33 -6.89 -6.79
C VAL A 150 -7.04 -7.30 -8.10
N TYR A 151 -6.47 -8.22 -8.89
CA TYR A 151 -7.19 -8.77 -10.04
C TYR A 151 -8.29 -9.75 -9.61
N GLY A 152 -9.54 -9.39 -9.90
CA GLY A 152 -10.74 -10.20 -9.61
C GLY A 152 -11.77 -9.45 -8.77
N SER A 153 -12.75 -10.17 -8.22
CA SER A 153 -13.71 -9.58 -7.29
C SER A 153 -13.06 -9.30 -5.93
N PHE A 154 -13.53 -8.27 -5.22
CA PHE A 154 -13.09 -7.97 -3.85
C PHE A 154 -13.20 -9.17 -2.92
N PHE A 155 -14.21 -10.02 -3.13
CA PHE A 155 -14.35 -11.28 -2.41
C PHE A 155 -13.18 -12.25 -2.66
N LYS A 156 -12.80 -12.50 -3.92
CA LYS A 156 -11.64 -13.36 -4.25
C LYS A 156 -10.36 -12.82 -3.63
N TYR A 157 -10.21 -11.50 -3.62
CA TYR A 157 -9.10 -10.84 -2.96
C TYR A 157 -9.08 -11.07 -1.44
N LEU A 158 -10.22 -10.92 -0.75
CA LEU A 158 -10.33 -11.21 0.68
C LEU A 158 -10.02 -12.69 0.99
N VAL A 159 -10.55 -13.62 0.20
CA VAL A 159 -10.25 -15.05 0.33
C VAL A 159 -8.76 -15.30 0.20
N SER A 160 -8.10 -14.69 -0.80
CA SER A 160 -6.67 -14.83 -1.00
C SER A 160 -5.86 -14.31 0.20
N ILE A 161 -6.17 -13.12 0.71
CA ILE A 161 -5.41 -12.52 1.81
C ILE A 161 -5.54 -13.32 3.10
N LEU A 162 -6.76 -13.72 3.45
CA LEU A 162 -7.01 -14.40 4.72
C LEU A 162 -6.57 -15.86 4.71
N SER A 163 -6.53 -16.51 3.54
CA SER A 163 -6.17 -17.93 3.45
C SER A 163 -4.67 -18.22 3.33
N ASN A 164 -3.89 -17.26 2.83
CA ASN A 164 -2.45 -17.46 2.55
C ASN A 164 -1.52 -17.07 3.71
N GLY A 165 -2.05 -16.63 4.86
CA GLY A 165 -1.22 -16.24 6.00
C GLY A 165 -0.30 -15.08 5.64
N LEU A 166 -0.91 -13.97 5.23
CA LEU A 166 -0.24 -12.76 4.76
C LEU A 166 0.89 -12.34 5.73
N LYS A 167 2.11 -12.30 5.20
CA LYS A 167 3.24 -11.71 5.90
C LYS A 167 3.29 -10.24 5.54
N ILE A 168 3.18 -9.40 6.57
CA ILE A 168 3.26 -7.95 6.46
C ILE A 168 4.59 -7.54 7.08
N GLU A 169 5.44 -6.89 6.29
CA GLU A 169 6.69 -6.31 6.76
C GLU A 169 6.56 -4.79 6.68
N ILE A 170 6.72 -4.13 7.83
CA ILE A 170 6.67 -2.67 7.95
C ILE A 170 8.08 -2.20 8.27
N LYS A 171 8.69 -1.47 7.33
CA LYS A 171 9.99 -0.84 7.51
C LYS A 171 9.81 0.65 7.75
N THR A 172 10.62 1.21 8.64
CA THR A 172 10.56 2.64 9.00
C THR A 172 11.95 3.25 9.05
N SER A 173 12.07 4.51 8.63
CA SER A 173 13.33 5.28 8.69
C SER A 173 13.05 6.78 8.70
N GLU A 174 13.93 7.58 9.32
CA GLU A 174 13.78 9.04 9.41
C GLU A 174 14.38 9.80 8.21
N SER A 175 15.25 9.16 7.42
CA SER A 175 16.10 9.88 6.44
C SER A 175 16.35 9.13 5.12
N GLN A 176 15.51 8.15 4.77
CA GLN A 176 15.67 7.34 3.57
C GLN A 176 14.48 7.48 2.62
N ASP A 177 14.74 7.55 1.31
CA ASP A 177 13.69 7.53 0.28
C ASP A 177 12.89 6.22 0.31
N LEU A 178 11.60 6.28 -0.06
CA LEU A 178 10.70 5.11 -0.10
C LEU A 178 11.28 3.93 -0.88
N SER A 179 11.94 4.20 -2.01
CA SER A 179 12.58 3.19 -2.85
C SER A 179 13.73 2.48 -2.14
N SER A 180 14.61 3.26 -1.50
CA SER A 180 15.75 2.75 -0.74
C SER A 180 15.31 1.92 0.46
N LEU A 181 14.28 2.36 1.19
CA LEU A 181 13.73 1.65 2.34
C LEU A 181 13.04 0.34 1.94
N GLY A 182 12.28 0.36 0.84
CA GLY A 182 11.62 -0.82 0.29
C GLY A 182 12.56 -1.80 -0.42
N GLY A 183 13.76 -1.35 -0.80
CA GLY A 183 14.66 -2.09 -1.68
C GLY A 183 14.05 -2.30 -3.06
N VAL A 184 13.30 -1.32 -3.56
CA VAL A 184 12.55 -1.38 -4.83
C VAL A 184 12.95 -0.21 -5.74
N PRO A 185 12.99 -0.41 -7.06
CA PRO A 185 13.33 0.66 -8.00
C PRO A 185 12.27 1.75 -8.03
N THR A 186 12.70 2.97 -8.37
CA THR A 186 11.79 4.07 -8.73
C THR A 186 11.60 4.08 -10.24
N VAL A 187 10.35 4.02 -10.70
CA VAL A 187 10.01 4.12 -12.13
C VAL A 187 9.72 5.57 -12.53
N LYS A 188 9.90 5.90 -13.80
CA LYS A 188 9.64 7.25 -14.34
C LYS A 188 8.16 7.63 -14.38
N PHE A 189 7.26 6.67 -14.16
CA PHE A 189 5.83 6.92 -14.22
C PHE A 189 5.32 7.63 -12.97
N ASN A 190 4.29 8.44 -13.15
CA ASN A 190 3.57 9.12 -12.07
C ASN A 190 2.11 8.63 -11.97
N TYR A 191 1.34 9.24 -11.06
CA TYR A 191 -0.06 8.87 -10.88
C TYR A 191 -0.94 9.14 -12.13
N LYS A 192 -0.63 10.18 -12.93
CA LYS A 192 -1.37 10.51 -14.16
C LYS A 192 -1.19 9.43 -15.22
N ASP A 193 0.04 8.95 -15.39
CA ASP A 193 0.33 7.83 -16.28
C ASP A 193 -0.52 6.61 -15.91
N LYS A 194 -0.73 6.36 -14.60
CA LYS A 194 -1.59 5.27 -14.15
C LYS A 194 -3.07 5.51 -14.43
N GLU A 195 -3.58 6.71 -14.19
CA GLU A 195 -4.98 7.02 -14.50
C GLU A 195 -5.26 6.87 -15.99
N GLN A 196 -4.33 7.32 -16.84
CA GLN A 196 -4.41 7.10 -18.29
C GLN A 196 -4.38 5.60 -18.62
N PHE A 197 -3.46 4.84 -18.02
CA PHE A 197 -3.37 3.40 -18.22
C PHE A 197 -4.67 2.67 -17.87
N ILE A 198 -5.32 3.01 -16.74
CA ILE A 198 -6.60 2.40 -16.34
C ILE A 198 -7.71 2.76 -17.33
N LYS A 199 -7.75 4.00 -17.83
CA LYS A 199 -8.74 4.44 -18.84
C LYS A 199 -8.57 3.72 -20.19
N GLU A 200 -7.34 3.36 -20.56
CA GLU A 200 -7.07 2.60 -21.79
C GLU A 200 -7.37 1.10 -21.65
N LEU A 201 -7.50 0.59 -20.41
CA LEU A 201 -7.69 -0.84 -20.10
C LEU A 201 -9.17 -1.24 -19.99
N ASN A 202 -10.04 -0.27 -19.68
CA ASN A 202 -11.49 -0.41 -19.57
C ASN A 202 -12.17 0.12 -20.82
#